data_AF-A0A4R9EXV7-F1
#
_entry.id   AF-A0A4R9EXV7-F1
#
_cell.length_a   1.000
_cell.length_b   1.000
_cell.length_c   1.000
_cell.angle_alpha   90.00
_cell.angle_beta   90.00
_cell.angle_gamma   90.00
#
_symmetry.space_group_name_H-M   'P 1'
#
loop_
_entity.id
_entity.type
_entity.pdbx_description
1 polymer ?
#
loop_
_entity_poly.entity_id
_entity_poly.type
_entity_poly.pdbx_seq_one_letter_code
_entity_poly.pdbx_strand_id
1 'polypeptide(L)'
;MASTISDDGAGVSRWRAAQAGLTTLLLRDLHGVRRLINPNRLQVTVPTWIEAVIAVVARYADVSATLAADFYDGERDAAGVPGSFTAPLADPPPDDQVGASLRWATKDLWPRDEADATLAQQEPLDARLEAAMSKTDGAIDRLVLNAGRQTVREAVEQDRGAVAYARAAALSCCSFCALMSSRGAVYKDRGAVGEDANDRFVGDDSVIKFHNFCRCQPLPVFRGQAFELSSKAREWDRIYREFAAPYPGQQLQRFRTALAEQRAQADPGTF
;
A
#
# COMPACT_ATOMS: atom_id res chain seq x y z
N MET A 1 7.34 -1.21 -33.38
CA MET A 1 6.32 -0.27 -32.87
C MET A 1 6.42 -0.31 -31.35
N ALA A 2 6.30 0.83 -30.67
CA ALA A 2 6.27 0.83 -29.21
C ALA A 2 5.01 0.09 -28.74
N SER A 3 5.13 -0.81 -27.77
CA SER A 3 3.98 -1.46 -27.15
C SER A 3 3.34 -0.49 -26.14
N THR A 4 2.02 -0.51 -26.01
CA THR A 4 1.32 0.38 -25.05
C THR A 4 1.09 -0.35 -23.73
N ILE A 5 1.23 0.36 -22.61
CA ILE A 5 0.93 -0.14 -21.26
C ILE A 5 0.08 0.89 -20.50
N SER A 6 -0.84 0.42 -19.65
CA SER A 6 -1.78 1.26 -18.90
C SER A 6 -1.99 0.73 -17.48
N ASP A 7 -2.41 1.61 -16.56
CA ASP A 7 -2.63 1.31 -15.14
C ASP A 7 -3.86 0.42 -14.84
N ASP A 8 -4.57 0.00 -15.88
CA ASP A 8 -5.63 -1.01 -15.88
C ASP A 8 -5.29 -2.26 -16.72
N GLY A 9 -4.03 -2.41 -17.14
CA GLY A 9 -3.56 -3.56 -17.89
C GLY A 9 -3.84 -4.91 -17.21
N ALA A 10 -3.89 -5.97 -18.01
CA ALA A 10 -4.29 -7.29 -17.53
C ALA A 10 -3.33 -7.84 -16.45
N GLY A 11 -2.01 -7.65 -16.59
CA GLY A 11 -1.05 -8.16 -15.61
C GLY A 11 -1.14 -7.44 -14.26
N VAL A 12 -1.22 -6.11 -14.25
CA VAL A 12 -1.41 -5.37 -12.99
C VAL A 12 -2.77 -5.65 -12.34
N SER A 13 -3.81 -5.90 -13.14
CA SER A 13 -5.11 -6.34 -12.64
C SER A 13 -5.03 -7.72 -11.98
N ARG A 14 -4.32 -8.68 -12.59
CA ARG A 14 -4.07 -10.01 -12.01
C ARG A 14 -3.25 -9.90 -10.72
N TRP A 15 -2.19 -9.10 -10.70
CA TRP A 15 -1.37 -8.93 -9.50
C TRP A 15 -2.15 -8.29 -8.34
N ARG A 16 -2.98 -7.28 -8.64
CA ARG A 16 -3.88 -6.69 -7.63
C ARG A 16 -4.89 -7.70 -7.08
N ALA A 17 -5.44 -8.57 -7.92
CA ALA A 17 -6.33 -9.64 -7.49
C ALA A 17 -5.60 -10.68 -6.63
N ALA A 18 -4.38 -11.07 -7.01
CA ALA A 18 -3.55 -11.99 -6.24
C ALA A 18 -3.22 -11.42 -4.85
N GLN A 19 -2.84 -10.14 -4.77
CA GLN A 19 -2.56 -9.45 -3.51
C GLN A 19 -3.81 -9.32 -2.61
N ALA A 20 -5.01 -9.16 -3.21
CA ALA A 20 -6.26 -9.20 -2.48
C ALA A 20 -6.53 -10.60 -1.89
N GLY A 21 -6.32 -11.67 -2.68
CA GLY A 21 -6.44 -13.04 -2.21
C GLY A 21 -5.43 -13.37 -1.09
N LEU A 22 -4.19 -12.91 -1.22
CA LEU A 22 -3.16 -13.03 -0.18
C LEU A 22 -3.62 -12.38 1.13
N THR A 23 -4.19 -11.17 1.04
CA THR A 23 -4.72 -10.45 2.20
C THR A 23 -5.85 -11.22 2.88
N THR A 24 -6.76 -11.84 2.12
CA THR A 24 -7.84 -12.65 2.69
C THR A 24 -7.30 -13.81 3.53
N LEU A 25 -6.26 -14.49 3.04
CA LEU A 25 -5.61 -15.58 3.77
C LEU A 25 -4.83 -15.07 5.00
N LEU A 26 -4.10 -13.96 4.84
CA LEU A 26 -3.39 -13.30 5.94
C LEU A 26 -4.32 -12.96 7.09
N LEU A 27 -5.43 -12.28 6.82
CA LEU A 27 -6.37 -11.85 7.86
C LEU A 27 -7.06 -13.05 8.52
N ARG A 28 -7.37 -14.11 7.77
CA ARG A 28 -7.89 -15.36 8.35
C ARG A 28 -6.91 -15.95 9.37
N ASP A 29 -5.64 -16.04 9.02
CA ASP A 29 -4.62 -16.63 9.91
C ASP A 29 -4.31 -15.69 11.10
N LEU A 30 -4.30 -14.38 10.87
CA LEU A 30 -4.15 -13.34 11.89
C LEU A 30 -5.28 -13.41 12.94
N HIS A 31 -6.53 -13.52 12.48
CA HIS A 31 -7.68 -13.71 13.36
C HIS A 31 -7.63 -15.06 14.08
N GLY A 32 -7.07 -16.09 13.43
CA GLY A 32 -6.79 -17.38 14.06
C GLY A 32 -5.84 -17.28 15.27
N VAL A 33 -4.79 -16.45 15.19
CA VAL A 33 -3.83 -16.26 16.29
C VAL A 33 -4.35 -15.32 17.39
N ARG A 34 -5.38 -14.50 17.15
CA ARG A 34 -6.03 -13.68 18.21
C ARG A 34 -6.43 -14.49 19.43
N ARG A 35 -6.74 -15.78 19.26
CA ARG A 35 -7.10 -16.70 20.37
C ARG A 35 -6.04 -16.79 21.47
N LEU A 36 -4.80 -16.40 21.19
CA LEU A 36 -3.73 -16.33 22.17
C LEU A 36 -3.94 -15.23 23.21
N ILE A 37 -4.68 -14.17 22.88
CA ILE A 37 -4.99 -13.08 23.81
C ILE A 37 -6.00 -13.55 24.84
N ASN A 38 -5.60 -13.56 26.11
CA ASN A 38 -6.49 -13.74 27.25
C ASN A 38 -6.78 -12.36 27.89
N PRO A 39 -8.05 -11.88 27.86
CA PRO A 39 -8.42 -10.59 28.45
C PRO A 39 -8.07 -10.44 29.93
N ASN A 40 -7.97 -11.54 30.68
CA ASN A 40 -7.62 -11.54 32.10
C ASN A 40 -6.10 -11.59 32.35
N ARG A 41 -5.27 -11.74 31.31
CA ARG A 41 -3.80 -11.86 31.42
C ARG A 41 -3.07 -11.12 30.30
N LEU A 42 -3.56 -9.94 29.92
CA LEU A 42 -3.04 -9.17 28.77
C LEU A 42 -1.52 -8.96 28.82
N GLN A 43 -0.98 -8.67 30.00
CA GLN A 43 0.46 -8.42 30.22
C GLN A 43 1.35 -9.58 29.76
N VAL A 44 0.85 -10.82 29.89
CA VAL A 44 1.58 -12.03 29.49
C VAL A 44 1.20 -12.45 28.08
N THR A 45 -0.09 -12.39 27.72
CA THR A 45 -0.56 -12.99 26.47
C THR A 45 -0.43 -12.10 25.24
N VAL A 46 -0.46 -10.77 25.38
CA VAL A 46 -0.28 -9.87 24.23
C VAL A 46 1.15 -9.95 23.69
N PRO A 47 2.23 -9.97 24.50
CA PRO A 47 3.59 -10.23 23.98
C PRO A 47 3.71 -11.56 23.22
N THR A 48 3.18 -12.66 23.77
CA THR A 48 3.17 -13.95 23.07
C THR A 48 2.38 -13.91 21.76
N TRP A 49 1.26 -13.18 21.72
CA TRP A 49 0.51 -12.96 20.49
C TRP A 49 1.31 -12.15 19.47
N ILE A 50 2.05 -11.11 19.91
CA ILE A 50 2.92 -10.31 19.03
C ILE A 50 3.97 -11.20 18.35
N GLU A 51 4.66 -12.06 19.11
CA GLU A 51 5.64 -13.01 18.56
C GLU A 51 5.02 -13.94 17.50
N ALA A 52 3.80 -14.44 17.76
CA ALA A 52 3.09 -15.26 16.79
C ALA A 52 2.72 -14.48 15.52
N VAL A 53 2.29 -13.22 15.65
CA VAL A 53 1.97 -12.36 14.50
C VAL A 53 3.22 -12.05 13.67
N ILE A 54 4.38 -11.82 14.28
CA ILE A 54 5.64 -11.60 13.57
C ILE A 54 5.95 -12.77 12.62
N ALA A 55 5.83 -14.01 13.10
CA ALA A 55 6.04 -15.19 12.26
C ALA A 55 5.02 -15.32 11.10
N VAL A 56 3.77 -14.90 11.33
CA VAL A 56 2.75 -14.84 10.27
C VAL A 56 3.13 -13.78 9.22
N VAL A 57 3.53 -12.59 9.66
CA VAL A 57 3.90 -11.47 8.78
C VAL A 57 5.07 -11.86 7.88
N ALA A 58 6.14 -12.44 8.43
CA ALA A 58 7.31 -12.84 7.65
C ALA A 58 6.92 -13.78 6.50
N ARG A 59 6.16 -14.84 6.79
CA ARG A 59 5.70 -15.80 5.77
C ARG A 59 4.89 -15.14 4.67
N TYR A 60 3.92 -14.28 5.03
CA TYR A 60 3.05 -13.66 4.04
C TYR A 60 3.77 -12.56 3.25
N ALA A 61 4.77 -11.89 3.85
CA ALA A 61 5.64 -10.95 3.16
C ALA A 61 6.48 -11.64 2.07
N ASP A 62 7.04 -12.83 2.34
CA ASP A 62 7.77 -13.63 1.34
C ASP A 62 6.89 -14.00 0.14
N VAL A 63 5.64 -14.38 0.40
CA VAL A 63 4.66 -14.68 -0.66
C VAL A 63 4.30 -13.43 -1.45
N SER A 64 4.12 -12.29 -0.77
CA SER A 64 3.86 -10.99 -1.41
C SER A 64 5.01 -10.57 -2.34
N ALA A 65 6.25 -10.75 -1.90
CA ALA A 65 7.47 -10.51 -2.68
C ALA A 65 7.55 -11.46 -3.89
N THR A 66 7.29 -12.75 -3.70
CA THR A 66 7.31 -13.74 -4.79
C THR A 66 6.27 -13.41 -5.87
N LEU A 67 5.03 -13.12 -5.48
CA LEU A 67 3.97 -12.70 -6.43
C LEU A 67 4.33 -11.42 -7.19
N ALA A 68 5.13 -10.55 -6.57
CA ALA A 68 5.58 -9.31 -7.18
C ALA A 68 6.73 -9.52 -8.17
N ALA A 69 7.67 -10.44 -7.88
CA ALA A 69 8.71 -10.84 -8.81
C ALA A 69 8.12 -11.50 -10.07
N ASP A 70 7.19 -12.45 -9.89
CA ASP A 70 6.47 -13.10 -10.99
C ASP A 70 5.73 -12.08 -11.88
N PHE A 71 5.09 -11.09 -11.23
CA PHE A 71 4.44 -9.99 -11.95
C PHE A 71 5.45 -9.15 -12.74
N TYR A 72 6.57 -8.77 -12.12
CA TYR A 72 7.60 -7.97 -12.77
C TYR A 72 8.20 -8.68 -13.99
N ASP A 73 8.60 -9.95 -13.81
CA ASP A 73 9.19 -10.75 -14.87
C ASP A 73 8.21 -10.92 -16.04
N GLY A 74 6.92 -11.15 -15.73
CA GLY A 74 5.87 -11.22 -16.75
C GLY A 74 5.65 -9.91 -17.52
N GLU A 75 5.68 -8.75 -16.85
CA GLU A 75 5.58 -7.45 -17.53
C GLU A 75 6.83 -7.15 -18.36
N ARG A 76 8.02 -7.53 -17.88
CA ARG A 76 9.28 -7.39 -18.59
C ARG A 76 9.32 -8.22 -19.87
N ASP A 77 8.87 -9.47 -19.78
CA ASP A 77 8.75 -10.37 -20.93
C ASP A 77 7.72 -9.86 -21.94
N ALA A 78 6.56 -9.39 -21.46
CA ALA A 78 5.53 -8.79 -22.32
C ALA A 78 6.02 -7.52 -23.02
N ALA A 79 6.93 -6.77 -22.40
CA ALA A 79 7.59 -5.61 -23.00
C ALA A 79 8.68 -5.98 -24.02
N GLY A 80 9.09 -7.26 -24.11
CA GLY A 80 10.12 -7.73 -25.05
C GLY A 80 11.51 -7.18 -24.74
N VAL A 81 11.80 -6.89 -23.46
CA VAL A 81 13.09 -6.33 -23.05
C VAL A 81 14.20 -7.36 -23.27
N PRO A 82 15.25 -7.05 -24.05
CA PRO A 82 16.32 -8.01 -24.32
C PRO A 82 17.19 -8.27 -23.09
N GLY A 83 17.82 -9.44 -23.06
CA GLY A 83 18.74 -9.85 -21.99
C GLY A 83 18.02 -10.41 -20.77
N SER A 84 18.78 -11.07 -19.88
CA SER A 84 18.28 -11.61 -18.63
C SER A 84 18.29 -10.58 -17.52
N PHE A 85 17.26 -10.63 -16.68
CA PHE A 85 17.15 -9.95 -15.41
C PHE A 85 16.28 -10.82 -14.51
N THR A 86 16.49 -10.75 -13.20
CA THR A 86 15.66 -11.45 -12.22
C THR A 86 15.33 -10.44 -11.14
N ALA A 87 14.03 -10.23 -10.88
CA ALA A 87 13.60 -9.31 -9.84
C ALA A 87 14.12 -9.76 -8.47
N PRO A 88 14.82 -8.89 -7.71
CA PRO A 88 15.24 -9.21 -6.35
C PRO A 88 14.00 -9.29 -5.45
N LEU A 89 13.92 -10.32 -4.62
CA LEU A 89 12.89 -10.40 -3.59
C LEU A 89 13.26 -9.47 -2.45
N ALA A 90 12.36 -8.56 -2.10
CA ALA A 90 12.54 -7.73 -0.92
C ALA A 90 12.46 -8.58 0.35
N ASP A 91 13.32 -8.28 1.32
CA ASP A 91 13.27 -8.93 2.64
C ASP A 91 11.93 -8.67 3.34
N PRO A 92 11.45 -9.61 4.18
CA PRO A 92 10.31 -9.35 5.04
C PRO A 92 10.56 -8.14 5.96
N PRO A 93 9.50 -7.45 6.41
CA PRO A 93 9.66 -6.32 7.33
C PRO A 93 10.37 -6.77 8.62
N PRO A 94 11.36 -6.02 9.12
CA PRO A 94 12.07 -6.36 10.35
C PRO A 94 11.15 -6.60 11.55
N ASP A 95 11.49 -7.59 12.38
CA ASP A 95 10.67 -7.97 13.55
C ASP A 95 10.40 -6.81 14.51
N ASP A 96 11.36 -5.89 14.67
CA ASP A 96 11.21 -4.70 15.50
C ASP A 96 10.20 -3.69 14.93
N GLN A 97 10.17 -3.53 13.60
CA GLN A 97 9.18 -2.72 12.88
C GLN A 97 7.78 -3.31 13.02
N VAL A 98 7.64 -4.62 12.86
CA VAL A 98 6.37 -5.33 13.05
C VAL A 98 5.91 -5.20 14.50
N GLY A 99 6.80 -5.50 15.45
CA GLY A 99 6.53 -5.39 16.88
C GLY A 99 6.17 -3.97 17.32
N ALA A 100 6.81 -2.94 16.76
CA ALA A 100 6.46 -1.53 17.03
C ALA A 100 5.05 -1.20 16.53
N SER A 101 4.68 -1.67 15.34
CA SER A 101 3.34 -1.48 14.78
C SER A 101 2.28 -2.17 15.63
N LEU A 102 2.56 -3.37 16.15
CA LEU A 102 1.65 -4.12 17.02
C LEU A 102 1.51 -3.46 18.40
N ARG A 103 2.62 -3.02 19.01
CA ARG A 103 2.58 -2.27 20.28
C ARG A 103 1.78 -0.97 20.15
N TRP A 104 1.89 -0.28 19.02
CA TRP A 104 1.04 0.88 18.71
C TRP A 104 -0.44 0.48 18.59
N ALA A 105 -0.73 -0.61 17.88
CA ALA A 105 -2.11 -1.08 17.67
C ALA A 105 -2.79 -1.48 18.99
N THR A 106 -2.05 -2.12 19.91
CA THR A 106 -2.57 -2.61 21.20
C THR A 106 -2.39 -1.64 22.36
N LYS A 107 -1.88 -0.42 22.14
CA LYS A 107 -1.54 0.53 23.21
C LYS A 107 -2.71 0.85 24.15
N ASP A 108 -3.94 0.81 23.64
CA ASP A 108 -5.14 1.19 24.38
C ASP A 108 -5.70 0.01 25.23
N LEU A 109 -5.14 -1.20 25.10
CA LEU A 109 -5.51 -2.35 25.96
C LEU A 109 -5.01 -2.18 27.39
N TRP A 110 -3.94 -1.41 27.59
CA TRP A 110 -3.29 -1.27 28.88
C TRP A 110 -4.10 -0.35 29.80
N PRO A 111 -4.36 -0.78 31.05
CA PRO A 111 -5.05 0.06 32.02
C PRO A 111 -4.20 1.31 32.33
N ARG A 112 -4.89 2.43 32.56
CA ARG A 112 -4.32 3.68 33.07
C ARG A 112 -5.26 4.25 34.11
N ASP A 113 -4.71 5.07 34.99
CA ASP A 113 -5.52 5.86 35.91
C ASP A 113 -6.49 6.74 35.12
N GLU A 114 -7.71 6.90 35.63
CA GLU A 114 -8.80 7.57 34.92
C GLU A 114 -8.45 8.99 34.49
N ALA A 115 -7.68 9.71 35.32
CA ALA A 115 -7.19 11.06 35.05
C ALA A 115 -6.26 11.15 33.82
N ASP A 116 -5.60 10.05 33.45
CA ASP A 116 -4.61 9.97 32.37
C ASP A 116 -5.08 9.12 31.17
N ALA A 117 -6.28 8.53 31.27
CA ALA A 117 -6.84 7.65 30.25
C ALA A 117 -7.38 8.46 29.07
N THR A 118 -6.98 8.10 27.85
CA THR A 118 -7.61 8.65 26.64
C THR A 118 -9.07 8.19 26.55
N LEU A 119 -9.91 8.89 25.78
CA LEU A 119 -11.29 8.47 25.53
C LEU A 119 -11.38 7.01 25.05
N ALA A 120 -10.45 6.58 24.18
CA ALA A 120 -10.39 5.20 23.71
C ALA A 120 -10.06 4.18 24.82
N GLN A 121 -9.35 4.57 25.87
CA GLN A 121 -9.00 3.71 27.01
C GLN A 121 -10.11 3.61 28.05
N GLN A 122 -11.06 4.55 28.06
CA GLN A 122 -12.22 4.55 28.95
C GLN A 122 -13.31 3.56 28.46
N GLU A 123 -13.25 3.15 27.20
CA GLU A 123 -14.17 2.18 26.63
C GLU A 123 -14.06 0.78 27.28
N PRO A 124 -15.15 -0.01 27.27
CA PRO A 124 -15.11 -1.41 27.71
C PRO A 124 -14.00 -2.20 27.02
N LEU A 125 -13.40 -3.16 27.73
CA LEU A 125 -12.25 -3.91 27.22
C LEU A 125 -12.53 -4.59 25.87
N ASP A 126 -13.74 -5.10 25.65
CA ASP A 126 -14.11 -5.74 24.39
C ASP A 126 -14.08 -4.74 23.22
N ALA A 127 -14.59 -3.52 23.40
CA ALA A 127 -14.50 -2.47 22.38
C ALA A 127 -13.04 -2.08 22.08
N ARG A 128 -12.19 -2.03 23.12
CA ARG A 128 -10.75 -1.75 22.97
C ARG A 128 -10.02 -2.88 22.24
N LEU A 129 -10.40 -4.13 22.51
CA LEU A 129 -9.88 -5.30 21.80
C LEU A 129 -10.25 -5.26 20.32
N GLU A 130 -11.50 -5.00 19.98
CA GLU A 130 -11.95 -4.86 18.58
C GLU A 130 -11.19 -3.73 17.86
N ALA A 131 -11.04 -2.57 18.50
CA ALA A 131 -10.26 -1.47 17.95
C ALA A 131 -8.78 -1.84 17.74
N ALA A 132 -8.18 -2.58 18.68
CA ALA A 132 -6.81 -3.06 18.56
C ALA A 132 -6.66 -4.06 17.39
N MET A 133 -7.63 -4.96 17.19
CA MET A 133 -7.62 -5.90 16.07
C MET A 133 -7.78 -5.18 14.73
N SER A 134 -8.70 -4.20 14.64
CA SER A 134 -8.85 -3.39 13.42
C SER A 134 -7.56 -2.62 13.06
N LYS A 135 -6.88 -2.03 14.05
CA LYS A 135 -5.57 -1.37 13.84
C LYS A 135 -4.50 -2.36 13.39
N THR A 136 -4.50 -3.55 13.97
CA THR A 136 -3.58 -4.64 13.63
C THR A 136 -3.78 -5.07 12.18
N ASP A 137 -5.02 -5.37 11.79
CA ASP A 137 -5.37 -5.77 10.42
C ASP A 137 -4.81 -4.78 9.41
N GLY A 138 -5.03 -3.48 9.63
CA GLY A 138 -4.54 -2.45 8.72
C GLY A 138 -3.02 -2.31 8.67
N ALA A 139 -2.35 -2.43 9.82
CA ALA A 139 -0.90 -2.32 9.90
C ALA A 139 -0.19 -3.52 9.27
N ILE A 140 -0.67 -4.72 9.56
CA ILE A 140 -0.11 -5.99 9.07
C ILE A 140 -0.37 -6.16 7.57
N ASP A 141 -1.59 -5.86 7.12
CA ASP A 141 -1.94 -5.77 5.70
C ASP A 141 -0.95 -4.88 4.92
N ARG A 142 -0.70 -3.68 5.44
CA ARG A 142 0.26 -2.74 4.82
C ARG A 142 1.67 -3.31 4.79
N LEU A 143 2.19 -3.84 5.90
CA LEU A 143 3.56 -4.33 5.98
C LEU A 143 3.80 -5.50 5.02
N VAL A 144 2.86 -6.46 4.95
CA VAL A 144 2.93 -7.59 4.02
C VAL A 144 2.86 -7.11 2.57
N LEU A 145 1.92 -6.23 2.23
CA LEU A 145 1.81 -5.74 0.84
C LEU A 145 3.01 -4.87 0.44
N ASN A 146 3.64 -4.18 1.39
CA ASN A 146 4.82 -3.39 1.12
C ASN A 146 6.02 -4.24 0.66
N ALA A 147 6.18 -5.48 1.12
CA ALA A 147 7.24 -6.37 0.62
C ALA A 147 7.15 -6.59 -0.90
N GLY A 148 5.94 -6.88 -1.41
CA GLY A 148 5.72 -6.98 -2.86
C GLY A 148 5.91 -5.66 -3.61
N ARG A 149 5.53 -4.52 -3.01
CA ARG A 149 5.73 -3.21 -3.62
C ARG A 149 7.19 -2.81 -3.68
N GLN A 150 7.94 -3.14 -2.64
CA GLN A 150 9.38 -2.93 -2.55
C GLN A 150 10.11 -3.80 -3.58
N THR A 151 9.71 -5.07 -3.74
CA THR A 151 10.24 -5.97 -4.78
C THR A 151 10.14 -5.34 -6.18
N VAL A 152 8.96 -4.84 -6.59
CA VAL A 152 8.82 -4.16 -7.90
C VAL A 152 9.66 -2.89 -7.97
N ARG A 153 9.71 -2.11 -6.89
CA ARG A 153 10.47 -0.84 -6.87
C ARG A 153 11.97 -1.10 -7.05
N GLU A 154 12.53 -2.01 -6.26
CA GLU A 154 13.94 -2.42 -6.35
C GLU A 154 14.24 -3.01 -7.73
N ALA A 155 13.32 -3.79 -8.29
CA ALA A 155 13.47 -4.32 -9.64
C ALA A 155 13.54 -3.20 -10.71
N VAL A 156 12.68 -2.18 -10.63
CA VAL A 156 12.75 -1.00 -11.53
C VAL A 156 14.05 -0.21 -11.35
N GLU A 157 14.53 -0.08 -10.12
CA GLU A 157 15.78 0.63 -9.82
C GLU A 157 17.01 -0.11 -10.38
N GLN A 158 16.99 -1.45 -10.38
CA GLN A 158 18.12 -2.29 -10.79
C GLN A 158 18.10 -2.68 -12.28
N ASP A 159 16.92 -2.84 -12.89
CA ASP A 159 16.83 -3.22 -14.30
C ASP A 159 17.08 -2.03 -15.24
N ARG A 160 18.12 -2.15 -16.06
CA ARG A 160 18.45 -1.14 -17.09
C ARG A 160 17.38 -1.03 -18.19
N GLY A 161 16.55 -2.05 -18.35
CA GLY A 161 15.40 -2.08 -19.24
C GLY A 161 14.23 -1.27 -18.72
N ALA A 162 14.09 -1.10 -17.40
CA ALA A 162 13.05 -0.30 -16.80
C ALA A 162 13.37 1.21 -16.90
N VAL A 163 12.38 1.99 -17.30
CA VAL A 163 12.53 3.45 -17.47
C VAL A 163 11.75 4.26 -16.46
N ALA A 164 10.69 3.69 -15.89
CA ALA A 164 9.89 4.29 -14.82
C ALA A 164 8.98 3.22 -14.20
N TYR A 165 8.16 3.63 -13.24
CA TYR A 165 6.92 2.98 -12.89
C TYR A 165 5.78 4.01 -12.81
N ALA A 166 4.56 3.53 -12.98
CA ALA A 166 3.33 4.26 -12.68
C ALA A 166 2.68 3.69 -11.40
N ARG A 167 1.64 4.34 -10.89
CA ARG A 167 0.77 3.72 -9.86
C ARG A 167 -0.52 3.24 -10.50
N ALA A 168 -0.89 2.00 -10.19
CA ALA A 168 -2.16 1.40 -10.56
C ALA A 168 -3.06 1.29 -9.34
N ALA A 169 -4.13 2.09 -9.31
CA ALA A 169 -5.09 2.11 -8.23
C ALA A 169 -6.46 1.54 -8.63
N ALA A 170 -7.20 1.04 -7.64
CA ALA A 170 -8.61 0.69 -7.81
C ALA A 170 -9.43 1.94 -8.10
N LEU A 171 -10.59 1.79 -8.74
CA LEU A 171 -11.56 2.87 -8.84
C LEU A 171 -11.98 3.37 -7.45
N SER A 172 -12.18 2.46 -6.50
CA SER A 172 -12.50 2.72 -5.09
C SER A 172 -11.34 3.20 -4.22
N CYS A 173 -10.18 3.55 -4.79
CA CYS A 173 -9.01 3.94 -4.00
C CYS A 173 -9.20 5.26 -3.22
N CYS A 174 -8.31 5.54 -2.27
CA CYS A 174 -8.31 6.83 -1.59
C CYS A 174 -7.91 7.98 -2.53
N SER A 175 -8.26 9.21 -2.18
CA SER A 175 -7.90 10.41 -2.94
C SER A 175 -6.39 10.56 -3.17
N PHE A 176 -5.56 10.16 -2.21
CA PHE A 176 -4.11 10.19 -2.40
C PHE A 176 -3.66 9.23 -3.50
N CYS A 177 -4.15 8.00 -3.50
CA CYS A 177 -3.84 7.04 -4.57
C CYS A 177 -4.36 7.48 -5.94
N ALA A 178 -5.57 8.02 -6.01
CA ALA A 178 -6.13 8.54 -7.26
C ALA A 178 -5.23 9.64 -7.84
N LEU A 179 -4.84 10.61 -7.00
CA LEU A 179 -3.92 11.69 -7.38
C LEU A 179 -2.55 11.16 -7.83
N MET A 180 -1.98 10.18 -7.13
CA MET A 180 -0.68 9.64 -7.50
C MET A 180 -0.75 8.79 -8.77
N SER A 181 -1.86 8.09 -9.02
CA SER A 181 -2.05 7.29 -10.24
C SER A 181 -2.29 8.16 -11.47
N SER A 182 -2.88 9.34 -11.28
CA SER A 182 -3.13 10.29 -12.38
C SER A 182 -1.88 10.96 -12.94
N ARG A 183 -0.73 10.85 -12.25
CA ARG A 183 0.55 11.43 -12.72
C ARG A 183 1.21 10.63 -13.85
N GLY A 184 0.80 9.38 -14.05
CA GLY A 184 1.38 8.48 -15.05
C GLY A 184 2.75 7.90 -14.67
N ALA A 185 3.50 7.47 -15.67
CA ALA A 185 4.80 6.79 -15.53
C ALA A 185 5.97 7.76 -15.29
N VAL A 186 5.87 8.56 -14.23
CA VAL A 186 6.85 9.60 -13.89
C VAL A 186 7.82 9.18 -12.79
N TYR A 187 7.61 8.02 -12.16
CA TYR A 187 8.39 7.62 -11.00
C TYR A 187 9.59 6.78 -11.44
N LYS A 188 10.81 7.22 -11.12
CA LYS A 188 12.02 6.43 -11.34
C LYS A 188 13.03 6.58 -10.21
N ASP A 189 13.12 7.78 -9.66
CA ASP A 189 13.98 8.13 -8.53
C ASP A 189 13.24 9.04 -7.53
N ARG A 190 13.92 9.37 -6.43
CA ARG A 190 13.41 10.18 -5.31
C ARG A 190 12.95 11.59 -5.73
N GLY A 191 13.48 12.15 -6.82
CA GLY A 191 13.10 13.49 -7.26
C GLY A 191 11.65 13.57 -7.77
N ALA A 192 11.15 12.48 -8.37
CA ALA A 192 9.83 12.44 -9.01
C ALA A 192 8.63 12.41 -8.02
N VAL A 193 8.89 12.21 -6.73
CA VAL A 193 7.85 11.91 -5.72
C VAL A 193 7.52 13.08 -4.80
N GLY A 194 8.20 14.21 -4.98
CA GLY A 194 8.02 15.40 -4.14
C GLY A 194 8.75 15.28 -2.81
N GLU A 195 10.03 14.88 -2.84
CA GLU A 195 10.93 15.00 -1.68
C GLU A 195 10.92 16.44 -1.12
N ASP A 196 10.74 17.44 -1.99
CA ASP A 196 10.58 18.86 -1.63
C ASP A 196 9.18 19.23 -1.09
N ALA A 197 8.21 18.30 -1.06
CA ALA A 197 6.83 18.62 -0.73
C ALA A 197 6.54 18.64 0.78
N ASN A 198 7.22 17.84 1.60
CA ASN A 198 7.33 17.98 3.06
C ASN A 198 8.28 16.95 3.71
N ASP A 199 8.72 17.24 4.95
CA ASP A 199 9.58 16.39 5.77
C ASP A 199 9.02 14.99 6.07
N ARG A 200 7.69 14.80 5.95
CA ARG A 200 7.07 13.47 6.09
C ARG A 200 7.27 12.61 4.85
N PHE A 201 7.84 13.12 3.77
CA PHE A 201 8.25 12.40 2.56
C PHE A 201 9.77 12.41 2.39
N VAL A 202 10.52 12.25 3.49
CA VAL A 202 12.00 12.09 3.48
C VAL A 202 12.36 10.66 3.92
N GLY A 203 13.44 10.08 3.37
CA GLY A 203 13.92 8.70 3.63
C GLY A 203 13.65 7.73 2.47
N ASP A 204 14.10 6.47 2.50
CA ASP A 204 13.87 5.52 1.38
C ASP A 204 12.38 5.19 1.14
N ASP A 205 11.55 5.37 2.17
CA ASP A 205 10.09 5.34 2.08
C ASP A 205 9.48 6.61 1.43
N SER A 206 10.27 7.63 1.11
CA SER A 206 9.79 8.88 0.50
C SER A 206 9.20 8.67 -0.89
N VAL A 207 9.74 7.69 -1.62
CA VAL A 207 9.44 7.45 -3.03
C VAL A 207 7.99 6.99 -3.19
N ILE A 208 7.48 6.20 -2.24
CA ILE A 208 6.13 5.67 -2.34
C ILE A 208 5.53 5.24 -0.99
N LYS A 209 4.90 6.20 -0.29
CA LYS A 209 4.16 5.87 0.94
C LYS A 209 2.79 5.26 0.66
N PHE A 210 2.44 4.30 1.51
CA PHE A 210 1.13 3.64 1.54
C PHE A 210 0.57 3.63 2.96
N HIS A 211 -0.73 3.86 3.07
CA HIS A 211 -1.45 3.78 4.33
C HIS A 211 -2.02 2.37 4.55
N ASN A 212 -2.55 2.12 5.75
CA ASN A 212 -3.24 0.88 6.10
C ASN A 212 -4.41 0.61 5.12
N PHE A 213 -4.62 -0.64 4.72
CA PHE A 213 -5.66 -1.05 3.76
C PHE A 213 -5.51 -0.47 2.34
N CYS A 214 -4.34 0.05 1.98
CA CYS A 214 -4.09 0.55 0.63
C CYS A 214 -4.00 -0.60 -0.38
N ARG A 215 -4.67 -0.46 -1.54
CA ARG A 215 -4.71 -1.49 -2.63
C ARG A 215 -4.00 -1.07 -3.92
N CYS A 216 -3.23 0.00 -3.87
CA CYS A 216 -2.55 0.60 -5.02
C CYS A 216 -1.20 -0.09 -5.22
N GLN A 217 -0.81 -0.34 -6.46
CA GLN A 217 0.39 -1.13 -6.78
C GLN A 217 1.29 -0.37 -7.77
N PRO A 218 2.63 -0.51 -7.70
CA PRO A 218 3.55 0.01 -8.71
C PRO A 218 3.47 -0.79 -10.02
N LEU A 219 3.43 -0.12 -11.16
CA LEU A 219 3.42 -0.75 -12.49
C LEU A 219 4.73 -0.40 -13.20
N PRO A 220 5.65 -1.34 -13.43
CA PRO A 220 6.88 -1.04 -14.16
C PRO A 220 6.57 -0.62 -15.60
N VAL A 221 7.37 0.30 -16.12
CA VAL A 221 7.33 0.74 -17.51
C VAL A 221 8.71 0.57 -18.10
N PHE A 222 8.79 -0.19 -19.19
CA PHE A 222 10.05 -0.57 -19.81
C PHE A 222 10.35 0.27 -21.06
N ARG A 223 11.63 0.30 -21.43
CA ARG A 223 12.10 0.96 -22.65
C ARG A 223 11.35 0.41 -23.87
N GLY A 224 10.86 1.31 -24.71
CA GLY A 224 10.09 0.93 -25.90
C GLY A 224 8.60 0.76 -25.62
N GLN A 225 8.14 0.93 -24.38
CA GLN A 225 6.72 1.05 -24.08
C GLN A 225 6.27 2.52 -24.06
N ALA A 226 5.04 2.76 -24.50
CA ALA A 226 4.32 4.01 -24.28
C ALA A 226 3.32 3.80 -23.14
N PHE A 227 3.45 4.57 -22.05
CA PHE A 227 2.47 4.54 -20.97
C PHE A 227 1.28 5.44 -21.31
N GLU A 228 0.06 4.90 -21.16
CA GLU A 228 -1.19 5.65 -21.29
C GLU A 228 -1.98 5.53 -19.99
N LEU A 229 -2.51 6.67 -19.52
CA LEU A 229 -3.44 6.65 -18.39
C LEU A 229 -4.72 5.92 -18.81
N SER A 230 -5.23 5.04 -17.96
CA SER A 230 -6.57 4.46 -18.12
C SER A 230 -7.66 5.53 -18.09
N SER A 231 -8.90 5.17 -18.46
CA SER A 231 -10.04 6.10 -18.43
C SER A 231 -10.25 6.74 -17.06
N LYS A 232 -10.23 5.94 -15.98
CA LYS A 232 -10.35 6.43 -14.59
C LYS A 232 -9.21 7.39 -14.22
N ALA A 233 -7.97 7.10 -14.66
CA ALA A 233 -6.81 7.88 -14.26
C ALA A 233 -6.73 9.19 -15.04
N ARG A 234 -7.17 9.22 -16.31
CA ARG A 234 -7.37 10.45 -17.09
C ARG A 234 -8.40 11.36 -16.44
N GLU A 235 -9.46 10.78 -15.91
CA GLU A 235 -10.50 11.55 -15.23
C GLU A 235 -10.01 12.12 -13.90
N TRP A 236 -9.24 11.35 -13.12
CA TRP A 236 -8.54 11.89 -11.95
C TRP A 236 -7.55 13.00 -12.32
N ASP A 237 -6.83 12.87 -13.44
CA ASP A 237 -5.93 13.93 -13.93
C ASP A 237 -6.72 15.20 -14.30
N ARG A 238 -7.88 15.07 -14.97
CA ARG A 238 -8.78 16.19 -15.25
C ARG A 238 -9.21 16.90 -13.97
N ILE A 239 -9.70 16.15 -12.97
CA ILE A 239 -10.10 16.70 -11.67
C ILE A 239 -8.93 17.42 -11.00
N TYR A 240 -7.72 16.83 -11.04
CA TYR A 240 -6.54 17.47 -10.47
C TYR A 240 -6.22 18.80 -11.16
N ARG A 241 -6.16 18.82 -12.50
CA ARG A 241 -5.83 20.02 -13.28
C ARG A 241 -6.83 21.15 -13.06
N GLU A 242 -8.10 20.82 -12.96
CA GLU A 242 -9.18 21.81 -12.83
C GLU A 242 -9.31 22.35 -11.40
N PHE A 243 -9.30 21.47 -10.39
CA PHE A 243 -9.67 21.85 -9.03
C PHE A 243 -8.49 22.02 -8.06
N ALA A 244 -7.33 21.46 -8.37
CA ALA A 244 -6.21 21.37 -7.42
C ALA A 244 -4.91 22.01 -7.92
N ALA A 245 -4.51 21.79 -9.17
CA ALA A 245 -3.22 22.25 -9.72
C ALA A 245 -2.97 23.77 -9.56
N PRO A 246 -3.97 24.66 -9.70
CA PRO A 246 -3.76 26.11 -9.52
C PRO A 246 -3.50 26.56 -8.08
N TYR A 247 -3.55 25.66 -7.08
CA TYR A 247 -3.51 26.00 -5.66
C TYR A 247 -2.35 25.33 -4.90
N PRO A 248 -1.11 25.84 -5.03
CA PRO A 248 0.04 25.33 -4.30
C PRO A 248 -0.18 25.24 -2.78
N GLY A 249 0.23 24.12 -2.18
CA GLY A 249 0.08 23.83 -0.75
C GLY A 249 -1.29 23.29 -0.34
N GLN A 250 -2.31 23.39 -1.22
CA GLN A 250 -3.67 22.92 -0.96
C GLN A 250 -4.11 21.80 -1.91
N GLN A 251 -3.22 21.33 -2.80
CA GLN A 251 -3.62 20.47 -3.91
C GLN A 251 -4.31 19.18 -3.45
N LEU A 252 -3.77 18.47 -2.46
CA LEU A 252 -4.37 17.21 -1.98
C LEU A 252 -5.72 17.44 -1.30
N GLN A 253 -5.88 18.53 -0.55
CA GLN A 253 -7.14 18.85 0.11
C GLN A 253 -8.22 19.15 -0.93
N ARG A 254 -7.93 20.01 -1.90
CA ARG A 254 -8.87 20.38 -2.97
C ARG A 254 -9.21 19.21 -3.88
N PHE A 255 -8.21 18.43 -4.27
CA PHE A 255 -8.42 17.21 -5.05
C PHE A 255 -9.32 16.22 -4.30
N ARG A 256 -9.10 16.04 -2.99
CA ARG A 256 -9.94 15.15 -2.17
C ARG A 256 -11.39 15.61 -2.14
N THR A 257 -11.65 16.90 -1.98
CA THR A 257 -13.01 17.47 -1.99
C THR A 257 -13.67 17.25 -3.35
N ALA A 258 -13.02 17.65 -4.45
CA ALA A 258 -13.56 17.52 -5.79
C ALA A 258 -13.81 16.05 -6.19
N LEU A 259 -12.88 15.15 -5.87
CA LEU A 259 -13.06 13.71 -6.13
C LEU A 259 -14.24 13.13 -5.34
N ALA A 260 -14.45 13.57 -4.09
CA ALA A 260 -15.58 13.11 -3.29
C ALA A 260 -16.92 13.58 -3.86
N GLU A 261 -17.00 14.82 -4.33
CA GLU A 261 -18.19 15.35 -5.02
C GLU A 261 -18.50 14.57 -6.31
N GLN A 262 -17.49 14.31 -7.14
CA GLN A 262 -17.64 13.53 -8.37
C GLN A 262 -18.13 12.10 -8.08
N ARG A 263 -17.55 11.43 -7.07
CA ARG A 263 -17.99 10.10 -6.65
C ARG A 263 -19.42 10.06 -6.11
N ALA A 264 -19.86 11.13 -5.44
CA ALA A 264 -21.23 11.22 -4.94
C ALA A 264 -22.26 11.44 -6.07
N GLN A 265 -21.83 11.98 -7.22
CA GLN A 265 -22.66 12.25 -8.38
C GLN A 265 -22.68 11.10 -9.40
N ALA A 266 -21.73 10.18 -9.30
CA ALA A 266 -21.62 9.05 -10.22
C ALA A 266 -22.62 7.93 -9.91
N ASP A 267 -23.07 7.24 -10.96
CA ASP A 267 -23.84 6.01 -10.80
C ASP A 267 -23.00 4.93 -10.09
N PRO A 268 -23.60 4.12 -9.20
CA PRO A 268 -22.87 3.06 -8.50
C PRO A 268 -22.08 2.16 -9.47
N GLY A 269 -20.75 2.12 -9.31
CA GLY A 269 -19.86 1.29 -10.12
C GLY A 269 -19.29 1.96 -11.38
N THR A 270 -19.61 3.24 -11.63
CA THR A 270 -19.04 4.02 -12.75
C THR A 270 -17.87 4.93 -12.35
N PHE A 271 -17.63 5.10 -11.04
CA PHE A 271 -16.59 5.99 -10.47
C PHE A 271 -16.10 5.59 -9.06
#